data_AF-A0A3A1Y3B7-F1
#
_entry.id   AF-A0A3A1Y3B7-F1
#
_cell.length_a   1.000
_cell.length_b   1.000
_cell.length_c   1.000
_cell.angle_alpha   90.00
_cell.angle_beta   90.00
_cell.angle_gamma   90.00
#
_symmetry.space_group_name_H-M   'P 1'
#
loop_
_entity.id
_entity.type
_entity.pdbx_description
1 polymer ?
#
loop_
_entity_poly.entity_id
_entity_poly.type
_entity_poly.pdbx_seq_one_letter_code
_entity_poly.pdbx_strand_id
1 'polypeptide(L)'
;MDNEINFSEQNLESLSESHVYVPDTINDYRSYHTGKSIKTIGNPHKLLKTKVVNKVNLPPFCTATGNPGSGSYLTISYTAKDKLLEVFTFEKYINSFIGHPIVRDVELLAQEVATEVAIALNTPVTLTAEFVLVGFKYGQSVQVEVEIDQYMLQILQPQYREKYLAFLEKQAKGEIKVLEDNKTFLERVAQNQQATCPVKHTLQSNQDSNPLEKEQAVESVKEEKQEASIQVESQEKARVQEASLTSKEDEKKAQSDDYEVCPFVKREDARPGSKCPVTGKSY
;
A
#
# COMPACT_ATOMS: atom_id res chain seq x y z
N MET A 1 -1.45 -54.48 -18.40
CA MET A 1 -1.10 -53.54 -19.48
C MET A 1 -1.28 -52.17 -18.87
N ASP A 2 -0.21 -51.60 -18.34
CA ASP A 2 -0.23 -50.29 -17.69
C ASP A 2 -0.04 -49.26 -18.80
N ASN A 3 -1.13 -48.61 -19.19
CA ASN A 3 -1.06 -47.46 -20.08
C ASN A 3 -0.58 -46.27 -19.25
N GLU A 4 0.70 -45.94 -19.37
CA GLU A 4 1.24 -44.65 -18.92
C GLU A 4 0.50 -43.54 -19.68
N ILE A 5 -0.38 -42.83 -18.98
CA ILE A 5 -1.05 -41.64 -19.52
C ILE A 5 -0.03 -40.50 -19.46
N ASN A 6 0.56 -40.17 -20.60
CA ASN A 6 1.51 -39.08 -20.73
C ASN A 6 0.76 -37.74 -20.86
N PHE A 7 0.65 -36.99 -19.76
CA PHE A 7 0.01 -35.67 -19.72
C PHE A 7 0.86 -34.54 -20.33
N SER A 8 2.11 -34.81 -20.74
CA SER A 8 3.00 -33.76 -21.26
C SER A 8 2.70 -33.33 -22.71
N GLU A 9 1.95 -34.14 -23.48
CA GLU A 9 1.60 -33.85 -24.88
C GLU A 9 0.18 -33.30 -25.06
N GLN A 10 -0.65 -33.31 -24.00
CA GLN A 10 -1.90 -32.57 -24.01
C GLN A 10 -1.57 -31.10 -23.82
N ASN A 11 -1.35 -30.42 -24.93
CA ASN A 11 -1.22 -28.97 -25.02
C ASN A 11 -2.50 -28.35 -24.43
N LEU A 12 -2.41 -28.02 -23.15
CA LEU A 12 -3.48 -27.54 -22.29
C LEU A 12 -3.95 -26.18 -22.81
N GLU A 13 -5.17 -26.16 -23.33
CA GLU A 13 -5.96 -24.98 -23.70
C GLU A 13 -5.34 -24.12 -24.80
N SER A 14 -6.10 -23.91 -25.88
CA SER A 14 -5.77 -22.84 -26.83
C SER A 14 -5.62 -21.50 -26.07
N LEU A 15 -4.79 -20.55 -26.52
CA LEU A 15 -4.69 -19.23 -25.87
C LEU A 15 -6.05 -18.52 -25.70
N SER A 16 -7.03 -18.88 -26.54
CA SER A 16 -8.43 -18.46 -26.45
C SER A 16 -9.24 -19.14 -25.33
N GLU A 17 -8.82 -20.32 -24.88
CA GLU A 17 -9.38 -21.06 -23.74
C GLU A 17 -8.57 -20.83 -22.45
N SER A 18 -7.35 -20.29 -22.57
CA SER A 18 -6.51 -19.96 -21.43
C SER A 18 -7.21 -18.93 -20.53
N HIS A 19 -7.59 -19.39 -19.35
CA HIS A 19 -8.12 -18.59 -18.24
C HIS A 19 -7.15 -17.48 -17.78
N VAL A 20 -5.91 -17.46 -18.27
CA VAL A 20 -4.87 -16.46 -17.97
C VAL A 20 -4.98 -15.23 -18.88
N TYR A 21 -5.56 -15.37 -20.09
CA TYR A 21 -5.74 -14.26 -21.04
C TYR A 21 -7.20 -14.14 -21.48
N VAL A 22 -7.98 -13.43 -20.67
CA VAL A 22 -9.31 -12.98 -21.08
C VAL A 22 -9.13 -11.65 -21.83
N PRO A 23 -9.50 -11.52 -23.12
CA PRO A 23 -9.49 -10.23 -23.83
C PRO A 23 -10.56 -9.29 -23.24
N ASP A 24 -10.39 -7.99 -23.37
CA ASP A 24 -11.38 -7.04 -22.84
C ASP A 24 -12.68 -7.11 -23.63
N THR A 25 -13.81 -7.12 -22.92
CA THR A 25 -15.13 -7.04 -23.54
C THR A 25 -15.72 -5.63 -23.39
N ILE A 26 -16.73 -5.31 -24.20
CA ILE A 26 -17.48 -4.04 -24.08
C ILE A 26 -18.23 -3.93 -22.74
N ASN A 27 -18.45 -5.05 -22.05
CA ASN A 27 -19.16 -5.11 -20.79
C ASN A 27 -18.23 -5.05 -19.57
N ASP A 28 -16.91 -5.06 -19.78
CA ASP A 28 -15.94 -4.94 -18.70
C ASP A 28 -15.94 -3.52 -18.17
N TYR A 29 -15.89 -3.37 -16.85
CA TYR A 29 -15.70 -2.07 -16.24
C TYR A 29 -14.31 -1.56 -16.59
N ARG A 30 -14.18 -0.30 -17.00
CA ARG A 30 -12.89 0.34 -17.29
C ARG A 30 -12.71 1.54 -16.38
N SER A 31 -11.56 1.60 -15.73
CA SER A 31 -11.19 2.73 -14.88
C SER A 31 -11.08 4.00 -15.70
N TYR A 32 -11.66 5.10 -15.21
CA TYR A 32 -11.50 6.41 -15.83
C TYR A 32 -10.15 7.05 -15.49
N HIS A 33 -9.38 6.47 -14.55
CA HIS A 33 -8.02 6.90 -14.24
C HIS A 33 -7.03 6.34 -15.24
N THR A 34 -7.07 5.01 -15.44
CA THR A 34 -6.00 4.28 -16.14
C THR A 34 -6.45 3.65 -17.46
N GLY A 35 -7.75 3.62 -17.74
CA GLY A 35 -8.35 2.91 -18.87
C GLY A 35 -8.28 1.38 -18.77
N LYS A 36 -7.63 0.84 -17.74
CA LYS A 36 -7.52 -0.61 -17.53
C LYS A 36 -8.84 -1.19 -17.03
N SER A 37 -9.13 -2.40 -17.47
CA SER A 37 -10.35 -3.10 -17.13
C SER A 37 -10.29 -3.76 -15.75
N ILE A 38 -11.38 -3.68 -14.98
CA ILE A 38 -11.66 -4.59 -13.87
C ILE A 38 -12.61 -5.65 -14.39
N LYS A 39 -12.15 -6.90 -14.53
CA LYS A 39 -12.97 -7.98 -15.07
C LYS A 39 -13.70 -8.74 -13.99
N THR A 40 -14.80 -9.32 -14.42
CA THR A 40 -15.61 -10.19 -13.58
C THR A 40 -15.93 -11.46 -14.36
N ILE A 41 -15.96 -12.58 -13.66
CA ILE A 41 -16.51 -13.85 -14.17
C ILE A 41 -17.92 -14.04 -13.62
N GLY A 42 -18.75 -14.81 -14.33
CA GLY A 42 -20.07 -15.18 -13.82
C GLY A 42 -19.96 -16.04 -12.57
N ASN A 43 -20.80 -15.79 -11.56
CA ASN A 43 -20.94 -16.70 -10.42
C ASN A 43 -21.76 -17.94 -10.86
N PRO A 44 -21.17 -19.14 -10.93
CA PRO A 44 -21.89 -20.34 -11.37
C PRO A 44 -22.98 -20.78 -10.37
N HIS A 45 -22.88 -20.36 -9.10
CA HIS A 45 -23.76 -20.79 -8.02
C HIS A 45 -24.42 -19.59 -7.31
N LYS A 46 -25.21 -18.82 -8.07
CA LYS A 46 -25.87 -17.57 -7.61
C LYS A 46 -26.81 -17.74 -6.41
N LEU A 47 -27.31 -18.95 -6.17
CA LEU A 47 -28.19 -19.25 -5.04
C LEU A 47 -27.43 -19.43 -3.72
N LEU A 48 -26.11 -19.68 -3.78
CA LEU A 48 -25.28 -19.81 -2.59
C LEU A 48 -24.87 -18.42 -2.10
N LYS A 49 -24.99 -18.20 -0.78
CA LYS A 49 -24.45 -17.01 -0.13
C LYS A 49 -22.94 -17.16 0.03
N THR A 50 -22.20 -16.74 -0.98
CA THR A 50 -20.74 -16.83 -1.00
C THR A 50 -20.11 -15.51 -0.57
N LYS A 51 -19.39 -15.50 0.55
CA LYS A 51 -18.51 -14.38 0.92
C LYS A 51 -17.15 -14.57 0.28
N VAL A 52 -16.69 -13.59 -0.48
CA VAL A 52 -15.37 -13.58 -1.11
C VAL A 52 -14.50 -12.58 -0.39
N VAL A 53 -13.27 -12.98 -0.06
CA VAL A 53 -12.23 -12.11 0.51
C VAL A 53 -10.99 -12.25 -0.36
N ASN A 54 -10.59 -11.16 -1.01
CA ASN A 54 -9.38 -11.12 -1.83
C ASN A 54 -8.34 -10.22 -1.15
N LYS A 55 -7.16 -10.77 -0.83
CA LYS A 55 -6.03 -10.03 -0.27
C LYS A 55 -4.94 -9.89 -1.33
N VAL A 56 -4.59 -8.65 -1.66
CA VAL A 56 -3.60 -8.32 -2.68
C VAL A 56 -2.46 -7.53 -2.05
N ASN A 57 -1.23 -8.02 -2.21
CA ASN A 57 -0.04 -7.29 -1.80
C ASN A 57 0.19 -6.12 -2.76
N LEU A 58 0.54 -4.96 -2.23
CA LEU A 58 0.70 -3.75 -3.03
C LEU A 58 2.15 -3.56 -3.45
N PRO A 59 2.41 -3.29 -4.74
CA PRO A 59 3.73 -2.86 -5.18
C PRO A 59 3.98 -1.39 -4.79
N PRO A 60 5.22 -0.92 -4.86
CA PRO A 60 5.51 0.50 -4.77
C PRO A 60 4.88 1.25 -5.95
N PHE A 61 4.01 2.22 -5.67
CA PHE A 61 3.34 3.04 -6.69
C PHE A 61 4.12 4.31 -7.00
N CYS A 62 4.70 4.95 -5.99
CA CYS A 62 5.52 6.14 -6.16
C CYS A 62 6.95 5.73 -6.50
N THR A 63 7.36 5.99 -7.75
CA THR A 63 8.72 5.67 -8.23
C THR A 63 9.81 6.51 -7.55
N ALA A 64 9.46 7.66 -6.99
CA ALA A 64 10.40 8.54 -6.30
C ALA A 64 10.70 8.08 -4.86
N THR A 65 9.67 7.68 -4.12
CA THR A 65 9.79 7.35 -2.69
C THR A 65 9.78 5.85 -2.41
N GLY A 66 9.28 5.03 -3.34
CA GLY A 66 9.03 3.61 -3.11
C GLY A 66 7.79 3.33 -2.25
N ASN A 67 6.91 4.33 -2.06
CA ASN A 67 5.65 4.15 -1.32
C ASN A 67 4.54 3.56 -2.23
N PRO A 68 3.68 2.66 -1.73
CA PRO A 68 3.77 2.02 -0.42
C PRO A 68 4.92 0.99 -0.36
N GLY A 69 5.51 0.83 0.82
CA GLY A 69 6.62 -0.08 1.07
C GLY A 69 6.20 -1.55 1.15
N SER A 70 7.20 -2.43 1.20
CA SER A 70 6.99 -3.86 1.37
C SER A 70 6.17 -4.18 2.63
N GLY A 71 5.25 -5.14 2.51
CA GLY A 71 4.31 -5.50 3.58
C GLY A 71 2.95 -4.80 3.45
N SER A 72 2.81 -3.82 2.56
CA SER A 72 1.53 -3.17 2.29
C SER A 72 0.58 -4.10 1.53
N TYR A 73 -0.71 -4.04 1.84
CA TYR A 73 -1.73 -4.85 1.20
C TYR A 73 -3.11 -4.17 1.21
N LEU A 74 -3.99 -4.64 0.33
CA LEU A 74 -5.43 -4.37 0.39
C LEU A 74 -6.19 -5.68 0.56
N THR A 75 -7.33 -5.63 1.25
CA THR A 75 -8.26 -6.73 1.44
C THR A 75 -9.64 -6.27 1.01
N ILE A 76 -10.22 -6.91 0.02
CA ILE A 76 -11.55 -6.64 -0.50
C ILE A 76 -12.49 -7.76 -0.07
N SER A 77 -13.62 -7.40 0.54
CA SER A 77 -14.64 -8.33 0.99
C SER A 77 -15.99 -7.97 0.39
N TYR A 78 -16.68 -8.96 -0.18
CA TYR A 78 -18.04 -8.80 -0.71
C TYR A 78 -18.83 -10.11 -0.66
N THR A 79 -20.15 -10.01 -0.78
CA THR A 79 -21.02 -11.17 -0.95
C THR A 79 -21.33 -11.35 -2.42
N ALA A 80 -20.82 -12.41 -3.04
CA ALA A 80 -21.00 -12.66 -4.47
C ALA A 80 -22.49 -12.81 -4.82
N LYS A 81 -22.92 -12.08 -5.85
CA LYS A 81 -24.25 -12.18 -6.46
C LYS A 81 -24.13 -12.87 -7.83
N ASP A 82 -24.27 -12.10 -8.91
CA ASP A 82 -24.16 -12.60 -10.28
C ASP A 82 -22.71 -12.75 -10.77
N LYS A 83 -21.78 -12.05 -10.13
CA LYS A 83 -20.41 -11.86 -10.58
C LYS A 83 -19.41 -12.17 -9.47
N LEU A 84 -18.22 -12.62 -9.89
CA LEU A 84 -17.02 -12.77 -9.07
C LEU A 84 -15.91 -11.93 -9.70
N LEU A 85 -15.04 -11.35 -8.88
CA LEU A 85 -13.87 -10.61 -9.35
C LEU A 85 -12.86 -11.58 -9.97
N GLU A 86 -12.38 -11.25 -11.17
CA GLU A 86 -11.31 -12.01 -11.82
C GLU A 86 -9.96 -11.53 -11.27
N VAL A 87 -9.18 -12.44 -10.66
CA VAL A 87 -8.03 -12.07 -9.83
C VAL A 87 -6.82 -11.62 -10.63
N PHE A 88 -6.59 -12.16 -11.83
CA PHE A 88 -5.40 -11.85 -12.63
C PHE A 88 -5.48 -10.45 -13.25
N THR A 89 -6.65 -10.07 -13.75
CA THR A 89 -6.91 -8.73 -14.29
C THR A 89 -7.00 -7.69 -13.18
N PHE A 90 -7.43 -8.07 -11.98
CA PHE A 90 -7.42 -7.17 -10.84
C PHE A 90 -6.01 -6.74 -10.45
N GLU A 91 -5.03 -7.66 -10.47
CA GLU A 91 -3.61 -7.29 -10.26
C GLU A 91 -3.11 -6.32 -11.33
N LYS A 92 -3.44 -6.55 -12.61
CA LYS A 92 -3.10 -5.64 -13.71
C LYS A 92 -3.71 -4.25 -13.53
N TYR A 93 -4.93 -4.19 -13.04
CA TYR A 93 -5.59 -2.94 -12.68
C TYR A 93 -4.86 -2.21 -11.54
N ILE A 94 -4.50 -2.90 -10.46
CA ILE A 94 -3.72 -2.29 -9.35
C ILE A 94 -2.36 -1.79 -9.85
N ASN A 95 -1.65 -2.58 -10.65
CA ASN A 95 -0.36 -2.19 -11.23
C ASN A 95 -0.45 -0.97 -12.16
N SER A 96 -1.64 -0.65 -12.68
CA SER A 96 -1.84 0.51 -13.54
C SER A 96 -1.74 1.85 -12.79
N PHE A 97 -1.76 1.82 -11.46
CA PHE A 97 -1.54 3.01 -10.63
C PHE A 97 -0.06 3.31 -10.37
N ILE A 98 0.87 2.44 -10.79
CA ILE A 98 2.31 2.70 -10.66
C ILE A 98 2.68 3.96 -11.46
N GLY A 99 3.22 4.97 -10.78
CA GLY A 99 3.58 6.26 -11.35
C GLY A 99 2.39 7.15 -11.71
N HIS A 100 1.17 6.79 -11.34
CA HIS A 100 -0.03 7.53 -11.72
C HIS A 100 -0.04 8.94 -11.09
N PRO A 101 -0.39 10.01 -11.84
CA PRO A 101 -0.23 11.38 -11.36
C PRO A 101 -1.32 11.83 -10.38
N ILE A 102 -2.53 11.29 -10.49
CA ILE A 102 -3.70 11.75 -9.72
C ILE A 102 -3.87 10.92 -8.45
N VAL A 103 -3.71 9.59 -8.56
CA VAL A 103 -3.94 8.65 -7.47
C VAL A 103 -2.60 8.33 -6.81
N ARG A 104 -1.97 9.38 -6.27
CA ARG A 104 -0.69 9.28 -5.56
C ARG A 104 -0.88 9.05 -4.07
N ASP A 105 -1.97 9.58 -3.53
CA ASP A 105 -2.33 9.43 -2.13
C ASP A 105 -2.91 8.03 -1.91
N VAL A 106 -2.35 7.31 -0.95
CA VAL A 106 -2.68 5.90 -0.69
C VAL A 106 -4.12 5.75 -0.18
N GLU A 107 -4.63 6.77 0.51
CA GLU A 107 -6.00 6.86 0.98
C GLU A 107 -6.98 7.00 -0.19
N LEU A 108 -6.67 7.89 -1.14
CA LEU A 108 -7.47 8.05 -2.36
C LEU A 108 -7.45 6.78 -3.21
N LEU A 109 -6.30 6.12 -3.31
CA LEU A 109 -6.20 4.83 -3.99
C LEU A 109 -7.17 3.80 -3.41
N ALA A 110 -7.20 3.64 -2.08
CA ALA A 110 -8.13 2.71 -1.42
C ALA A 110 -9.59 3.06 -1.72
N GLN A 111 -9.96 4.34 -1.73
CA GLN A 111 -11.32 4.80 -2.04
C GLN A 111 -11.72 4.52 -3.50
N GLU A 112 -10.85 4.83 -4.45
CA GLU A 112 -11.11 4.61 -5.87
C GLU A 112 -11.18 3.11 -6.19
N VAL A 113 -10.25 2.30 -5.67
CA VAL A 113 -10.27 0.84 -5.85
C VAL A 113 -11.55 0.23 -5.27
N ALA A 114 -11.96 0.61 -4.06
CA ALA A 114 -13.19 0.11 -3.45
C ALA A 114 -14.42 0.45 -4.32
N THR A 115 -14.48 1.70 -4.80
CA THR A 115 -15.61 2.18 -5.61
C THR A 115 -15.68 1.50 -6.97
N GLU A 116 -14.57 1.45 -7.70
CA GLU A 116 -14.52 0.85 -9.03
C GLU A 116 -14.80 -0.66 -8.97
N VAL A 117 -14.33 -1.37 -7.94
CA VAL A 117 -14.65 -2.79 -7.71
C VAL A 117 -16.14 -2.99 -7.40
N ALA A 118 -16.73 -2.15 -6.55
CA ALA A 118 -18.16 -2.21 -6.23
C ALA A 118 -19.03 -1.99 -7.49
N ILE A 119 -18.62 -1.05 -8.36
CA ILE A 119 -19.28 -0.79 -9.64
C ILE A 119 -19.13 -1.98 -10.60
N ALA A 120 -17.93 -2.52 -10.76
CA ALA A 120 -17.67 -3.66 -11.65
C ALA A 120 -18.50 -4.90 -11.26
N LEU A 121 -18.59 -5.18 -9.95
CA LEU A 121 -19.37 -6.28 -9.38
C LEU A 121 -20.86 -5.97 -9.26
N ASN A 122 -21.27 -4.70 -9.37
CA ASN A 122 -22.60 -4.21 -9.05
C ASN A 122 -23.10 -4.71 -7.68
N THR A 123 -22.21 -4.70 -6.68
CA THR A 123 -22.44 -5.29 -5.36
C THR A 123 -21.73 -4.45 -4.29
N PRO A 124 -22.30 -4.31 -3.08
CA PRO A 124 -21.61 -3.67 -1.95
C PRO A 124 -20.28 -4.32 -1.62
N VAL A 125 -19.29 -3.51 -1.27
CA VAL A 125 -17.91 -3.92 -1.01
C VAL A 125 -17.40 -3.23 0.25
N THR A 126 -16.66 -3.98 1.07
CA THR A 126 -15.80 -3.42 2.10
C THR A 126 -14.35 -3.62 1.68
N LEU A 127 -13.54 -2.57 1.77
CA LEU A 127 -12.11 -2.62 1.52
C LEU A 127 -11.37 -2.17 2.77
N THR A 128 -10.38 -2.95 3.19
CA THR A 128 -9.38 -2.52 4.17
C THR A 128 -8.01 -2.49 3.51
N ALA A 129 -7.22 -1.45 3.75
CA ALA A 129 -5.87 -1.35 3.26
C ALA A 129 -4.92 -1.00 4.39
N GLU A 130 -3.75 -1.62 4.37
CA GLU A 130 -2.64 -1.31 5.26
C GLU A 130 -1.45 -0.90 4.39
N PHE A 131 -1.03 0.36 4.54
CA PHE A 131 0.08 0.95 3.82
C PHE A 131 1.23 1.16 4.77
N VAL A 132 2.34 0.48 4.53
CA VAL A 132 3.63 0.73 5.18
C VAL A 132 4.30 1.86 4.42
N LEU A 133 4.57 2.99 5.08
CA LEU A 133 5.24 4.12 4.46
C LEU A 133 6.74 4.10 4.74
N VAL A 134 7.53 4.20 3.68
CA VAL A 134 8.99 4.29 3.71
C VAL A 134 9.46 5.75 3.61
N GLY A 135 10.66 6.02 4.12
CA GLY A 135 11.28 7.35 4.14
C GLY A 135 11.01 8.16 5.42
N PHE A 136 10.18 7.66 6.34
CA PHE A 136 9.93 8.29 7.64
C PHE A 136 10.88 7.75 8.70
N LYS A 137 11.54 8.66 9.45
CA LYS A 137 12.56 8.32 10.47
C LYS A 137 12.05 7.36 11.54
N TYR A 138 10.78 7.44 11.91
CA TYR A 138 10.19 6.67 13.01
C TYR A 138 9.33 5.49 12.53
N GLY A 139 9.30 5.23 11.21
CA GLY A 139 8.31 4.36 10.61
C GLY A 139 6.90 4.98 10.65
N GLN A 140 6.10 4.71 9.62
CA GLN A 140 4.71 5.14 9.61
C GLN A 140 3.89 4.11 8.84
N SER A 141 2.70 3.82 9.34
CA SER A 141 1.71 3.00 8.65
C SER A 141 0.38 3.73 8.61
N VAL A 142 -0.36 3.56 7.52
CA VAL A 142 -1.70 4.10 7.33
C VAL A 142 -2.65 2.94 7.12
N GLN A 143 -3.70 2.86 7.94
CA GLN A 143 -4.78 1.92 7.77
C GLN A 143 -6.03 2.66 7.27
N VAL A 144 -6.63 2.16 6.20
CA VAL A 144 -7.81 2.76 5.57
C VAL A 144 -8.91 1.70 5.51
N GLU A 145 -10.12 2.07 5.92
CA GLU A 145 -11.31 1.25 5.77
C GLU A 145 -12.32 2.04 4.93
N VAL A 146 -12.84 1.40 3.88
CA VAL A 146 -13.82 1.97 2.96
C VAL A 146 -14.98 1.00 2.85
N GLU A 147 -16.19 1.50 3.11
CA GLU A 147 -17.43 0.76 2.92
C GLU A 147 -18.24 1.42 1.81
N ILE A 148 -18.54 0.67 0.75
CA ILE A 148 -19.46 1.06 -0.31
C ILE A 148 -20.73 0.25 -0.13
N ASP A 149 -21.72 0.86 0.52
CA ASP A 149 -23.03 0.26 0.68
C ASP A 149 -23.87 0.33 -0.62
N GLN A 150 -25.08 -0.25 -0.58
CA GLN A 150 -25.95 -0.32 -1.74
C GLN A 150 -26.45 1.06 -2.20
N TYR A 151 -26.59 2.02 -1.30
CA TYR A 151 -27.07 3.37 -1.58
C TYR A 151 -25.97 4.21 -2.23
N MET A 152 -24.75 4.17 -1.68
CA MET A 152 -23.57 4.80 -2.25
C MET A 152 -23.26 4.26 -3.64
N LEU A 153 -23.38 2.94 -3.84
CA LEU A 153 -23.20 2.33 -5.16
C LEU A 153 -24.15 2.93 -6.22
N GLN A 154 -25.42 3.15 -5.87
CA GLN A 154 -26.41 3.75 -6.79
C GLN A 154 -26.07 5.20 -7.15
N ILE A 155 -25.45 5.96 -6.23
CA ILE A 155 -25.02 7.34 -6.46
C ILE A 155 -23.74 7.40 -7.30
N LEU A 156 -22.77 6.53 -6.99
CA LEU A 156 -21.45 6.56 -7.59
C LEU A 156 -21.44 6.03 -9.03
N GLN A 157 -22.29 5.04 -9.36
CA GLN A 157 -22.39 4.50 -10.71
C GLN A 157 -22.58 5.55 -11.82
N PRO A 158 -23.59 6.44 -11.78
CA PRO A 158 -23.76 7.46 -12.82
C PRO A 158 -22.59 8.46 -12.85
N GLN A 159 -22.06 8.86 -11.69
CA GLN A 159 -20.93 9.79 -11.63
C GLN A 159 -19.67 9.21 -12.30
N TYR A 160 -19.35 7.96 -12.00
CA TYR A 160 -18.19 7.28 -12.58
C TYR A 160 -18.38 7.00 -14.07
N ARG A 161 -19.62 6.75 -14.50
CA ARG A 161 -19.95 6.66 -15.93
C ARG A 161 -19.65 7.97 -16.65
N GLU A 162 -20.06 9.11 -16.11
CA GLU A 162 -19.78 10.43 -16.68
C GLU A 162 -18.27 10.72 -16.73
N LYS A 163 -17.54 10.43 -15.64
CA LYS A 163 -16.08 10.55 -15.61
C LYS A 163 -15.40 9.69 -16.67
N TYR A 164 -15.88 8.47 -16.88
CA TYR A 164 -15.36 7.58 -17.92
C TYR A 164 -15.64 8.10 -19.34
N LEU A 165 -16.83 8.66 -19.59
CA LEU A 165 -17.12 9.30 -20.88
C LEU A 165 -16.18 10.49 -21.13
N ALA A 166 -15.95 11.33 -20.12
CA ALA A 166 -14.98 12.42 -20.21
C ALA A 166 -13.55 11.93 -20.45
N PHE A 167 -13.16 10.80 -19.84
CA PHE A 167 -11.88 10.13 -20.12
C PHE A 167 -11.78 9.71 -21.59
N LEU A 168 -12.82 9.08 -22.16
CA LEU A 168 -12.85 8.68 -23.56
C LEU A 168 -12.74 9.88 -24.51
N GLU A 169 -13.40 11.00 -24.21
CA GLU A 169 -13.27 12.23 -24.99
C GLU A 169 -11.85 12.78 -24.98
N LYS A 170 -11.19 12.81 -23.81
CA LYS A 170 -9.79 13.24 -23.67
C LYS A 170 -8.83 12.30 -24.39
N GLN A 171 -9.10 10.99 -24.33
CA GLN A 171 -8.34 9.99 -25.05
C GLN A 171 -8.48 10.17 -26.57
N ALA A 172 -9.69 10.42 -27.08
CA ALA A 172 -9.95 10.68 -28.49
C ALA A 172 -9.27 11.96 -29.00
N LYS A 173 -9.08 12.96 -28.12
CA LYS A 173 -8.30 14.18 -28.40
C LYS A 173 -6.78 13.98 -28.31
N GLY A 174 -6.31 12.80 -27.86
CA GLY A 174 -4.90 12.51 -27.66
C GLY A 174 -4.28 13.17 -26.41
N GLU A 175 -5.10 13.71 -25.51
CA GLU A 175 -4.63 14.34 -24.26
C GLU A 175 -4.11 13.29 -23.26
N ILE A 176 -4.64 12.07 -23.33
CA ILE A 176 -4.26 10.95 -22.47
C ILE A 176 -3.55 9.90 -23.32
N LYS A 177 -2.26 9.69 -23.06
CA LYS A 177 -1.49 8.59 -23.66
C LYS A 177 -1.75 7.32 -22.86
N VAL A 178 -2.59 6.44 -23.40
CA VAL A 178 -2.78 5.11 -22.81
C VAL A 178 -1.60 4.23 -23.20
N LEU A 179 -0.86 3.77 -22.19
CA LEU A 179 0.20 2.79 -22.39
C LEU A 179 -0.43 1.41 -22.62
N GLU A 180 -0.34 0.92 -23.85
CA GLU A 180 -0.66 -0.47 -24.17
C GLU A 180 0.34 -1.38 -23.47
N ASP A 181 -0.17 -2.31 -22.67
CA ASP A 181 0.64 -3.34 -22.03
C ASP A 181 0.57 -4.60 -22.88
N ASN A 182 1.48 -4.68 -23.85
CA ASN A 182 1.55 -5.81 -24.77
C ASN A 182 2.32 -7.01 -24.18
N LYS A 183 2.74 -6.94 -22.91
CA LYS A 183 3.51 -8.01 -22.29
C LYS A 183 2.62 -9.10 -21.70
N THR A 184 2.93 -10.35 -21.99
CA THR A 184 2.26 -11.50 -21.38
C THR A 184 2.59 -11.62 -19.89
N PHE A 185 1.82 -12.41 -19.14
CA PHE A 185 2.13 -12.70 -17.74
C PHE A 185 3.50 -13.40 -17.61
N LEU A 186 3.77 -14.39 -18.46
CA LEU A 186 5.03 -15.13 -18.46
C LEU A 186 6.24 -14.23 -18.73
N GLU A 187 6.09 -13.26 -19.65
CA GLU A 187 7.14 -12.26 -19.92
C GLU A 187 7.42 -11.36 -18.70
N ARG A 188 6.39 -11.01 -17.94
CA ARG A 188 6.57 -10.24 -16.70
C ARG A 188 7.26 -11.04 -15.61
N VAL A 189 6.86 -12.30 -15.43
CA VAL A 189 7.51 -13.21 -14.47
C VAL A 189 8.98 -13.39 -14.84
N ALA A 190 9.28 -13.60 -16.11
CA ALA A 190 10.65 -13.73 -16.60
C ALA A 190 11.48 -12.46 -16.38
N GLN A 191 10.91 -11.27 -16.60
CA GLN A 191 11.59 -9.99 -16.34
C GLN A 191 11.87 -9.76 -14.86
N ASN A 192 10.92 -10.11 -13.97
CA ASN A 192 11.12 -9.99 -12.53
C ASN A 192 12.19 -10.95 -11.99
N GLN A 193 12.34 -12.13 -12.61
CA GLN A 193 13.43 -13.07 -12.25
C GLN A 193 14.81 -12.59 -12.72
N GLN A 194 14.87 -11.78 -13.77
CA GLN A 194 16.14 -11.24 -14.31
C GLN A 194 16.55 -9.91 -13.69
N ALA A 195 15.63 -9.21 -13.03
CA ALA A 195 15.93 -7.97 -12.29
C ALA A 195 16.77 -8.28 -11.04
N THR A 196 18.08 -8.47 -11.23
CA THR A 196 19.05 -8.44 -10.13
C THR A 196 19.05 -7.03 -9.53
N CYS A 197 18.63 -6.91 -8.27
CA CYS A 197 18.64 -5.64 -7.55
C CYS A 197 20.03 -4.99 -7.66
N PRO A 198 20.15 -3.78 -8.24
CA PRO A 198 21.42 -3.08 -8.31
C PRO A 198 21.71 -2.40 -6.96
N VAL A 199 21.75 -3.17 -5.87
CA VAL A 199 22.33 -2.69 -4.62
C VAL A 199 23.82 -2.96 -4.69
N LYS A 200 24.55 -2.08 -5.37
CA LYS A 200 25.98 -1.91 -5.07
C LYS A 200 26.04 -1.35 -3.66
N HIS A 201 26.19 -2.23 -2.67
CA HIS A 201 26.62 -1.82 -1.33
C HIS A 201 28.03 -1.25 -1.46
N THR A 202 28.12 0.07 -1.65
CA THR A 202 29.37 0.79 -1.42
C THR A 202 29.61 0.74 0.10
N LEU A 203 30.43 -0.21 0.52
CA LEU A 203 30.98 -0.25 1.88
C LEU A 203 31.85 1.00 2.05
N GLN A 204 31.26 2.11 2.52
CA GLN A 204 32.03 3.21 3.08
C GLN A 204 32.59 2.73 4.41
N SER A 205 33.84 2.28 4.36
CA SER A 205 34.71 2.16 5.51
C SER A 205 35.10 3.57 5.95
N ASN A 206 34.46 4.07 7.01
CA ASN A 206 34.99 5.24 7.73
C ASN A 206 36.11 4.76 8.64
N GLN A 207 37.34 4.88 8.15
CA GLN A 207 38.54 5.02 8.97
C GLN A 207 38.88 6.51 9.13
N ASP A 208 39.48 6.80 10.27
CA ASP A 208 40.29 7.97 10.61
C ASP A 208 39.64 9.17 11.31
N SER A 209 39.73 9.07 12.63
CA SER A 209 40.07 10.10 13.61
C SER A 209 41.16 11.10 13.19
N ASN A 210 40.94 12.40 13.39
CA ASN A 210 41.76 13.23 14.30
C ASN A 210 41.16 14.63 14.59
N PRO A 211 41.58 15.32 15.69
CA PRO A 211 40.97 16.53 16.22
C PRO A 211 41.79 17.85 16.04
N LEU A 212 41.15 18.96 16.47
CA LEU A 212 41.67 20.25 16.99
C LEU A 212 42.15 21.36 16.02
N GLU A 213 41.45 22.51 16.05
CA GLU A 213 41.88 23.88 16.50
C GLU A 213 40.89 24.96 16.00
N LYS A 214 40.24 25.76 16.88
CA LYS A 214 40.47 27.20 17.23
C LYS A 214 40.48 28.15 16.00
N GLU A 215 39.85 29.33 15.92
CA GLU A 215 39.43 30.36 16.89
C GLU A 215 38.58 31.46 16.17
N GLN A 216 37.75 32.19 16.92
CA GLN A 216 37.31 33.62 16.76
C GLN A 216 36.47 34.02 15.50
N ALA A 217 35.56 35.01 15.47
CA ALA A 217 35.08 36.09 16.34
C ALA A 217 33.78 36.67 15.70
N VAL A 218 32.71 36.98 16.46
CA VAL A 218 32.19 38.33 16.78
C VAL A 218 31.07 38.88 15.84
N GLU A 219 30.00 39.39 16.49
CA GLU A 219 28.94 40.33 16.05
C GLU A 219 27.93 39.87 14.97
N SER A 220 26.63 40.14 15.04
CA SER A 220 25.90 41.24 15.67
C SER A 220 24.43 40.86 15.92
N VAL A 221 23.92 41.42 17.00
CA VAL A 221 22.52 41.41 17.46
C VAL A 221 21.71 42.40 16.62
N LYS A 222 20.53 41.99 16.13
CA LYS A 222 19.40 42.90 15.91
C LYS A 222 18.11 42.24 16.36
N GLU A 223 17.55 42.85 17.41
CA GLU A 223 16.21 42.67 17.94
C GLU A 223 15.19 43.19 16.93
N GLU A 224 14.10 42.45 16.71
CA GLU A 224 12.83 43.06 16.29
C GLU A 224 11.68 42.47 17.12
N LYS A 225 10.97 43.42 17.73
CA LYS A 225 9.97 43.28 18.78
C LYS A 225 8.60 43.08 18.12
N GLN A 226 7.86 42.04 18.49
CA GLN A 226 6.43 41.92 18.20
C GLN A 226 5.67 41.84 19.52
N GLU A 227 4.89 42.88 19.82
CA GLU A 227 3.84 42.88 20.83
C GLU A 227 2.56 43.35 20.16
N ALA A 228 1.57 42.46 20.08
CA ALA A 228 0.17 42.83 19.87
C ALA A 228 -0.69 41.87 20.69
N SER A 229 -1.14 42.40 21.82
CA SER A 229 -2.00 41.80 22.83
C SER A 229 -3.45 41.83 22.38
N ILE A 230 -4.18 40.72 22.50
CA ILE A 230 -5.66 40.73 22.55
C ILE A 230 -6.10 39.87 23.74
N GLN A 231 -6.76 40.56 24.67
CA GLN A 231 -7.48 40.01 25.83
C GLN A 231 -8.84 39.47 25.38
N VAL A 232 -9.25 38.30 25.89
CA VAL A 232 -10.67 37.99 26.13
C VAL A 232 -10.78 37.23 27.44
N GLU A 233 -11.60 37.78 28.34
CA GLU A 233 -12.00 37.26 29.64
C GLU A 233 -13.00 36.09 29.55
N SER A 234 -13.06 35.32 30.65
CA SER A 234 -14.27 34.93 31.41
C SER A 234 -14.31 33.42 31.74
N GLN A 235 -14.03 33.06 33.00
CA GLN A 235 -14.96 32.77 34.12
C GLN A 235 -15.38 31.29 34.19
N GLU A 236 -14.85 30.57 35.20
CA GLU A 236 -15.54 30.13 36.44
C GLU A 236 -16.22 28.75 36.31
N LYS A 237 -15.70 27.71 36.99
CA LYS A 237 -16.21 27.06 38.25
C LYS A 237 -16.60 25.61 37.89
N ALA A 238 -16.51 24.58 38.72
CA ALA A 238 -15.87 24.29 39.99
C ALA A 238 -16.01 22.76 40.23
N ARG A 239 -15.14 22.22 41.10
CA ARG A 239 -15.46 21.28 42.19
C ARG A 239 -15.22 19.75 42.04
N VAL A 240 -14.10 19.33 42.67
CA VAL A 240 -13.91 18.26 43.71
C VAL A 240 -14.11 16.79 43.35
N GLN A 241 -13.04 16.00 43.55
CA GLN A 241 -12.89 14.90 44.54
C GLN A 241 -11.43 14.38 44.45
N GLU A 242 -10.55 14.70 45.40
CA GLU A 242 -10.23 14.00 46.67
C GLU A 242 -9.48 12.66 46.56
N ALA A 243 -8.23 12.69 47.06
CA ALA A 243 -7.53 11.68 47.88
C ALA A 243 -7.24 10.28 47.29
N SER A 244 -6.12 9.59 47.56
CA SER A 244 -4.84 9.80 48.26
C SER A 244 -4.10 8.43 48.19
N LEU A 245 -2.84 8.41 48.64
CA LEU A 245 -2.07 7.23 49.12
C LEU A 245 -1.10 6.51 48.16
N THR A 246 0.15 6.99 48.22
CA THR A 246 1.37 6.25 48.63
C THR A 246 1.61 4.82 48.13
N SER A 247 2.71 4.63 47.42
CA SER A 247 3.87 3.89 47.96
C SER A 247 5.14 4.18 47.15
N LYS A 248 6.20 4.49 47.89
CA LYS A 248 7.60 4.51 47.46
C LYS A 248 8.13 3.11 47.70
N GLU A 249 8.83 2.51 46.73
CA GLU A 249 9.90 1.54 46.99
C GLU A 249 10.72 1.30 45.72
N ASP A 250 12.05 1.35 45.91
CA ASP A 250 13.12 0.72 45.13
C ASP A 250 13.55 1.27 43.75
N GLU A 251 14.19 2.45 43.78
CA GLU A 251 15.23 2.82 42.81
C GLU A 251 16.56 2.09 43.11
N LYS A 252 16.73 0.89 42.54
CA LYS A 252 18.07 0.31 42.34
C LYS A 252 18.60 0.74 40.97
N LYS A 253 19.68 1.52 41.00
CA LYS A 253 20.54 1.87 39.86
C LYS A 253 20.80 0.65 38.96
N ALA A 254 20.14 0.61 37.82
CA ALA A 254 20.60 -0.13 36.66
C ALA A 254 21.27 0.89 35.73
N GLN A 255 22.58 0.82 35.66
CA GLN A 255 23.37 1.50 34.64
C GLN A 255 22.96 0.84 33.32
N SER A 256 22.10 1.51 32.54
CA SER A 256 21.64 1.01 31.26
C SER A 256 22.76 1.21 30.25
N ASP A 257 23.59 0.18 30.07
CA ASP A 257 24.42 0.09 28.89
C ASP A 257 23.47 -0.07 27.69
N ASP A 258 23.34 0.99 26.89
CA ASP A 258 22.58 1.00 25.64
C ASP A 258 23.31 0.14 24.60
N TYR A 259 23.12 -1.18 24.66
CA TYR A 259 23.49 -2.06 23.54
C TYR A 259 22.34 -2.10 22.52
N GLU A 260 22.64 -1.77 21.26
CA GLU A 260 21.70 -1.81 20.14
C GLU A 260 21.22 -3.26 19.91
N VAL A 261 20.08 -3.64 20.46
CA VAL A 261 19.52 -4.98 20.25
C VAL A 261 19.00 -5.13 18.82
N CYS A 262 19.35 -6.23 18.13
CA CYS A 262 18.81 -6.57 16.82
C CYS A 262 17.26 -6.61 16.85
N PRO A 263 16.56 -5.84 15.99
CA PRO A 263 15.09 -5.70 16.06
C PRO A 263 14.33 -6.98 15.69
N PHE A 264 15.03 -8.01 15.23
CA PHE A 264 14.48 -9.31 14.83
C PHE A 264 14.64 -10.40 15.90
N VAL A 265 15.27 -10.09 17.05
CA VAL A 265 15.42 -11.02 18.18
C VAL A 265 14.64 -10.47 19.36
N LYS A 266 13.82 -11.31 20.00
CA LYS A 266 13.11 -10.91 21.21
C LYS A 266 14.13 -10.50 22.28
N ARG A 267 13.83 -9.45 23.02
CA ARG A 267 14.73 -8.89 24.05
C ARG A 267 15.18 -9.93 25.09
N GLU A 268 14.33 -10.92 25.35
CA GLU A 268 14.55 -12.05 26.25
C GLU A 268 15.68 -12.99 25.79
N ASP A 269 15.84 -13.12 24.46
CA ASP A 269 16.78 -14.04 23.80
C ASP A 269 18.09 -13.33 23.39
N ALA A 270 18.12 -12.00 23.50
CA ALA A 270 19.27 -11.18 23.16
C ALA A 270 20.38 -11.31 24.22
N ARG A 271 21.51 -11.94 23.85
CA ARG A 271 22.73 -11.97 24.69
C ARG A 271 23.82 -11.09 24.07
N PRO A 272 24.54 -10.27 24.85
CA PRO A 272 25.66 -9.49 24.34
C PRO A 272 26.69 -10.35 23.61
N GLY A 273 27.10 -9.92 22.41
CA GLY A 273 28.00 -10.62 21.50
C GLY A 273 27.31 -11.60 20.54
N SER A 274 25.98 -11.75 20.60
CA SER A 274 25.23 -12.63 19.69
C SER A 274 25.12 -12.03 18.29
N LYS A 275 25.04 -12.88 17.27
CA LYS A 275 24.84 -12.43 15.89
C LYS A 275 23.35 -12.36 15.56
N CYS A 276 22.92 -11.24 14.98
CA CYS A 276 21.57 -11.06 14.45
C CYS A 276 21.31 -12.06 13.32
N PRO A 277 20.25 -12.87 13.37
CA PRO A 277 20.02 -13.95 12.40
C PRO A 277 19.74 -13.44 10.98
N VAL A 278 19.27 -12.18 10.87
CA VAL A 278 18.94 -11.55 9.59
C VAL A 278 20.13 -10.82 9.00
N THR A 279 20.91 -10.09 9.81
CA THR A 279 21.98 -9.20 9.31
C THR A 279 23.38 -9.77 9.51
N GLY A 280 23.56 -10.80 10.34
CA GLY A 280 24.85 -11.42 10.68
C GLY A 280 25.77 -10.57 11.56
N LYS A 281 25.37 -9.34 11.91
CA LYS A 281 26.14 -8.43 12.77
C LYS A 281 26.01 -8.81 14.24
N SER A 282 27.11 -8.70 14.98
CA SER A 282 27.11 -8.87 16.44
C SER A 282 26.54 -7.63 17.13
N TYR A 283 25.76 -7.85 18.19
CA TYR A 283 25.24 -6.83 19.09
C TYR A 283 25.45 -7.23 20.54
#